data_AF-A0A4V2E0A6-F1
#
_entry.id   AF-A0A4V2E0A6-F1
#
_cell.length_a   1.000
_cell.length_b   1.000
_cell.length_c   1.000
_cell.angle_alpha   90.00
_cell.angle_beta   90.00
_cell.angle_gamma   90.00
#
_symmetry.space_group_name_H-M   'P 1'
#
loop_
_entity.id
_entity.type
_entity.pdbx_description
1 polymer ?
#
loop_
_entity_poly.entity_id
_entity_poly.type
_entity_poly.pdbx_seq_one_letter_code
_entity_poly.pdbx_strand_id
1 'polypeptide(L)'
;MKKKSLIISALTLVLALLALFSFFQARKHPVERVTKEYITNKEVETEPSASEPSSSSSSSTTLSSSSKEEKVEVSKETQEVVSQFLEADVTYDLTVKSLLSRSETLSKIMTKEAYEQLKIQSTTDSLVAMTNKWLTTKQVDTSSGDVQLASQKYHSANVTPSASEPHRFYVELSYGETPVTTNESQSKTQLLWLSVTDNKVSDVEVITTK
;
A
#
# COMPACT_ATOMS: atom_id res chain seq x y z
N MET A 1 37.84 7.36 -43.76
CA MET A 1 37.23 8.31 -42.79
C MET A 1 35.78 8.01 -42.38
N LYS A 2 35.12 6.95 -42.89
CA LYS A 2 33.68 6.69 -42.64
C LYS A 2 33.35 6.03 -41.27
N LYS A 3 34.27 5.27 -40.68
CA LYS A 3 34.02 4.53 -39.41
C LYS A 3 33.93 5.43 -38.17
N LYS A 4 34.69 6.54 -38.13
CA LYS A 4 34.69 7.48 -36.99
C LYS A 4 33.38 8.28 -36.89
N SER A 5 32.78 8.62 -38.03
CA SER A 5 31.51 9.36 -38.09
C SER A 5 30.31 8.53 -37.62
N LEU A 6 30.33 7.21 -37.88
CA LEU A 6 29.26 6.29 -37.45
C LEU A 6 29.24 6.07 -35.94
N ILE A 7 30.42 6.02 -35.31
CA ILE A 7 30.57 5.90 -33.85
C ILE A 7 30.08 7.18 -33.14
N ILE A 8 30.40 8.35 -33.68
CA ILE A 8 29.96 9.64 -33.12
C ILE A 8 28.43 9.77 -33.21
N SER A 9 27.83 9.37 -34.33
CA SER A 9 26.37 9.39 -34.51
C SER A 9 25.63 8.40 -33.61
N ALA A 10 26.22 7.24 -33.31
CA ALA A 10 25.64 6.28 -32.38
C ALA A 10 25.70 6.79 -30.94
N LEU A 11 26.80 7.45 -30.56
CA LEU A 11 26.99 8.00 -29.23
C LEU A 11 26.01 9.15 -28.93
N THR A 12 25.75 10.02 -29.91
CA THR A 12 24.78 11.12 -29.75
C THR A 12 23.34 10.61 -29.65
N LEU A 13 22.99 9.52 -30.35
CA LEU A 13 21.66 8.91 -30.25
C LEU A 13 21.41 8.32 -28.85
N VAL A 14 22.40 7.64 -28.27
CA VAL A 14 22.28 7.05 -26.92
C VAL A 14 22.16 8.15 -25.86
N LEU A 15 22.93 9.24 -25.98
CA LEU A 15 22.82 10.38 -25.07
C LEU A 15 21.45 11.07 -25.17
N ALA A 16 20.87 11.19 -26.36
CA ALA A 16 19.52 11.74 -26.55
C ALA A 16 18.45 10.86 -25.91
N LEU A 17 18.57 9.53 -26.01
CA LEU A 17 17.64 8.59 -25.37
C LEU A 17 17.70 8.65 -23.83
N LEU A 18 18.90 8.80 -23.25
CA LEU A 18 19.07 8.94 -21.80
C LEU A 18 18.49 10.25 -21.27
N ALA A 19 18.61 11.35 -22.02
CA ALA A 19 18.02 12.64 -21.68
C ALA A 19 16.48 12.60 -21.69
N LEU A 20 15.87 11.88 -22.66
CA LEU A 20 14.43 11.68 -22.70
C LEU A 20 13.94 10.81 -21.54
N PHE A 21 14.67 9.74 -21.21
CA PHE A 21 14.31 8.86 -20.09
C PHE A 21 14.34 9.58 -18.73
N SER A 22 15.32 10.46 -18.52
CA SER A 22 15.41 11.29 -17.31
C SER A 22 14.34 12.39 -17.26
N PHE A 23 13.94 12.95 -18.40
CA PHE A 23 12.82 13.91 -18.47
C PHE A 23 11.46 13.26 -18.16
N PHE A 24 11.25 11.99 -18.55
CA PHE A 24 10.04 11.24 -18.19
C PHE A 24 9.99 10.89 -16.69
N GLN A 25 11.12 10.58 -16.05
CA GLN A 25 11.18 10.33 -14.60
C GLN A 25 11.03 11.60 -13.75
N ALA A 26 11.44 12.77 -14.28
CA ALA A 26 11.33 14.05 -13.58
C ALA A 26 9.92 14.66 -13.56
N ARG A 27 8.93 14.03 -14.23
CA ARG A 27 7.50 14.40 -14.16
C ARG A 27 6.74 13.68 -13.04
N LYS A 28 7.42 13.20 -12.00
CA LYS A 28 6.74 12.88 -10.74
C LYS A 28 6.28 14.20 -10.10
N HIS A 29 4.97 14.40 -10.16
CA HIS A 29 4.26 15.62 -9.84
C HIS A 29 4.63 16.18 -8.44
N PRO A 30 4.59 17.52 -8.26
CA PRO A 30 4.72 18.13 -6.96
C PRO A 30 3.62 17.62 -6.04
N VAL A 31 3.99 17.30 -4.79
CA VAL A 31 3.05 16.94 -3.72
C VAL A 31 2.17 18.15 -3.44
N GLU A 32 1.00 18.18 -4.08
CA GLU A 32 -0.03 19.17 -3.81
C GLU A 32 -0.72 18.75 -2.51
N ARG A 33 -0.67 19.64 -1.49
CA ARG A 33 -1.36 19.43 -0.23
C ARG A 33 -2.85 19.55 -0.47
N VAL A 34 -3.57 18.42 -0.49
CA VAL A 34 -5.03 18.40 -0.58
C VAL A 34 -5.66 18.00 0.75
N THR A 35 -6.80 18.63 0.98
CA THR A 35 -7.69 18.69 2.13
C THR A 35 -8.09 17.32 2.68
N LYS A 36 -8.15 17.25 4.01
CA LYS A 36 -8.44 16.03 4.78
C LYS A 36 -9.94 15.69 4.70
N GLU A 37 -10.27 14.57 4.07
CA GLU A 37 -11.49 13.82 4.41
C GLU A 37 -11.11 12.42 4.87
N TYR A 38 -11.72 12.01 5.98
CA TYR A 38 -11.41 10.81 6.75
C TYR A 38 -12.37 9.69 6.35
N ILE A 39 -11.85 8.60 5.78
CA ILE A 39 -12.56 7.32 5.81
C ILE A 39 -11.99 6.54 6.99
N THR A 40 -12.51 6.80 8.19
CA THR A 40 -12.26 5.94 9.34
C THR A 40 -13.10 4.68 9.16
N ASN A 41 -12.47 3.59 8.74
CA ASN A 41 -13.08 2.28 8.85
C ASN A 41 -13.22 1.94 10.33
N LYS A 42 -14.47 1.66 10.72
CA LYS A 42 -14.92 1.41 12.10
C LYS A 42 -13.98 0.42 12.80
N GLU A 43 -13.42 0.86 13.91
CA GLU A 43 -12.81 0.00 14.92
C GLU A 43 -13.88 -1.02 15.36
N VAL A 44 -13.57 -2.32 15.26
CA VAL A 44 -14.43 -3.37 15.82
C VAL A 44 -14.23 -3.34 17.33
N GLU A 45 -14.98 -2.47 18.00
CA GLU A 45 -15.11 -2.48 19.46
C GLU A 45 -15.76 -3.81 19.88
N THR A 46 -14.96 -4.61 20.58
CA THR A 46 -15.46 -5.74 21.35
C THR A 46 -16.03 -5.16 22.65
N GLU A 47 -17.35 -5.25 22.82
CA GLU A 47 -18.04 -4.90 24.08
C GLU A 47 -17.41 -5.63 25.29
N PRO A 48 -17.42 -4.98 26.46
CA PRO A 48 -18.34 -5.49 27.47
C PRO A 48 -19.12 -4.41 28.24
N SER A 49 -20.44 -4.57 28.23
CA SER A 49 -21.40 -4.47 29.34
C SER A 49 -21.25 -3.39 30.43
N ALA A 50 -22.30 -2.56 30.47
CA ALA A 50 -23.01 -1.97 31.64
C ALA A 50 -22.43 -0.72 32.35
N SER A 51 -23.06 0.44 32.09
CA SER A 51 -23.96 1.16 33.03
C SER A 51 -24.21 2.60 32.55
N GLU A 52 -25.48 3.01 32.47
CA GLU A 52 -26.00 4.38 32.23
C GLU A 52 -25.75 5.35 33.43
N PRO A 53 -26.22 6.63 33.42
CA PRO A 53 -26.13 7.70 32.40
C PRO A 53 -25.77 9.09 33.04
N SER A 54 -25.44 10.11 32.23
CA SER A 54 -25.75 11.53 32.59
C SER A 54 -25.54 12.53 31.43
N SER A 55 -26.59 13.33 31.17
CA SER A 55 -26.65 14.80 30.90
C SER A 55 -25.42 15.51 30.31
N SER A 56 -25.48 16.44 29.34
CA SER A 56 -26.47 17.45 28.95
C SER A 56 -25.94 18.28 27.77
N SER A 57 -26.86 18.88 26.99
CA SER A 57 -26.80 20.21 26.32
C SER A 57 -25.52 20.61 25.56
N SER A 58 -25.55 21.11 24.33
CA SER A 58 -26.32 22.27 23.88
C SER A 58 -26.03 22.54 22.40
N SER A 59 -27.06 23.05 21.75
CA SER A 59 -27.15 23.61 20.40
C SER A 59 -26.06 24.62 20.01
N SER A 60 -25.61 24.56 18.76
CA SER A 60 -25.56 25.76 17.91
C SER A 60 -25.68 25.38 16.43
N THR A 61 -26.80 25.80 15.84
CA THR A 61 -27.05 25.84 14.40
C THR A 61 -26.37 27.09 13.84
N THR A 62 -25.25 26.92 13.16
CA THR A 62 -24.70 27.94 12.27
C THR A 62 -24.77 27.41 10.83
N LEU A 63 -25.76 27.93 10.12
CA LEU A 63 -25.85 27.89 8.66
C LEU A 63 -24.59 28.53 8.08
N SER A 64 -23.62 27.72 7.68
CA SER A 64 -22.56 28.14 6.76
C SER A 64 -22.91 27.62 5.38
N SER A 65 -23.14 28.58 4.47
CA SER A 65 -23.30 28.40 3.04
C SER A 65 -22.07 27.67 2.49
N SER A 66 -22.12 26.35 2.44
CA SER A 66 -21.08 25.52 1.85
C SER A 66 -21.23 25.57 0.33
N SER A 67 -20.23 26.15 -0.32
CA SER A 67 -19.94 25.96 -1.73
C SER A 67 -20.12 24.47 -2.06
N LYS A 68 -20.89 24.15 -3.10
CA LYS A 68 -20.97 22.78 -3.62
C LYS A 68 -19.59 22.38 -4.15
N GLU A 69 -18.75 21.87 -3.27
CA GLU A 69 -17.63 21.02 -3.64
C GLU A 69 -18.23 19.75 -4.21
N GLU A 70 -17.87 19.44 -5.45
CA GLU A 70 -18.33 18.27 -6.18
C GLU A 70 -17.75 17.04 -5.48
N LYS A 71 -18.55 16.44 -4.59
CA LYS A 71 -18.19 15.25 -3.82
C LYS A 71 -17.85 14.12 -4.79
N VAL A 72 -16.59 13.72 -4.85
CA VAL A 72 -16.17 12.51 -5.57
C VAL A 72 -16.73 11.30 -4.82
N GLU A 73 -17.89 10.82 -5.24
CA GLU A 73 -18.55 9.67 -4.64
C GLU A 73 -17.88 8.37 -5.14
N VAL A 74 -17.10 7.74 -4.28
CA VAL A 74 -16.47 6.44 -4.55
C VAL A 74 -17.52 5.35 -4.42
N SER A 75 -17.58 4.43 -5.38
CA SER A 75 -18.48 3.27 -5.33
C SER A 75 -18.17 2.37 -4.12
N LYS A 76 -19.19 1.70 -3.59
CA LYS A 76 -19.01 0.78 -2.44
C LYS A 76 -18.13 -0.40 -2.80
N GLU A 77 -18.24 -0.87 -4.04
CA GLU A 77 -17.47 -1.97 -4.59
C GLU A 77 -15.98 -1.60 -4.62
N THR A 78 -15.64 -0.38 -5.02
CA THR A 78 -14.25 0.11 -4.99
C THR A 78 -13.73 0.23 -3.56
N GLN A 79 -14.53 0.73 -2.62
CA GLN A 79 -14.14 0.80 -1.21
C GLN A 79 -13.84 -0.59 -0.62
N GLU A 80 -14.65 -1.58 -0.97
CA GLU A 80 -14.45 -2.96 -0.53
C GLU A 80 -13.16 -3.56 -1.11
N VAL A 81 -12.90 -3.38 -2.41
CA VAL A 81 -11.65 -3.84 -3.05
C VAL A 81 -10.41 -3.20 -2.40
N VAL A 82 -10.48 -1.90 -2.10
CA VAL A 82 -9.39 -1.18 -1.42
C VAL A 82 -9.18 -1.73 -0.01
N SER A 83 -10.23 -1.92 0.79
CA SER A 83 -10.11 -2.46 2.15
C SER A 83 -9.54 -3.89 2.14
N GLN A 84 -10.08 -4.76 1.28
CA GLN A 84 -9.61 -6.14 1.14
C GLN A 84 -8.13 -6.19 0.73
N PHE A 85 -7.71 -5.31 -0.18
CA PHE A 85 -6.31 -5.22 -0.59
C PHE A 85 -5.41 -4.80 0.58
N LEU A 86 -5.74 -3.70 1.25
CA LEU A 86 -4.92 -3.16 2.33
C LEU A 86 -4.80 -4.14 3.50
N GLU A 87 -5.87 -4.84 3.85
CA GLU A 87 -5.84 -5.88 4.87
C GLU A 87 -4.98 -7.07 4.46
N ALA A 88 -5.17 -7.59 3.24
CA ALA A 88 -4.43 -8.74 2.75
C ALA A 88 -2.94 -8.44 2.55
N ASP A 89 -2.59 -7.25 2.11
CA ASP A 89 -1.20 -6.90 1.79
C ASP A 89 -0.30 -6.92 3.02
N VAL A 90 -0.79 -6.47 4.18
CA VAL A 90 0.01 -6.37 5.42
C VAL A 90 -0.46 -7.30 6.54
N THR A 91 -1.24 -8.34 6.23
CA THR A 91 -1.65 -9.34 7.24
C THR A 91 -1.16 -10.74 6.86
N TYR A 92 -0.22 -11.27 7.64
CA TYR A 92 0.20 -12.66 7.57
C TYR A 92 0.96 -13.11 8.81
N ASP A 93 0.74 -14.37 9.18
CA ASP A 93 1.57 -15.10 10.12
C ASP A 93 2.72 -15.81 9.38
N LEU A 94 3.80 -16.11 10.11
CA LEU A 94 4.93 -16.88 9.60
C LEU A 94 4.62 -18.38 9.59
N THR A 95 3.60 -18.75 8.81
CA THR A 95 3.21 -20.12 8.50
C THR A 95 2.97 -20.27 7.01
N VAL A 96 3.29 -21.44 6.45
CA VAL A 96 3.09 -21.72 5.01
C VAL A 96 1.65 -21.44 4.59
N LYS A 97 0.68 -21.88 5.41
CA LYS A 97 -0.74 -21.66 5.14
C LYS A 97 -1.10 -20.17 5.05
N SER A 98 -0.66 -19.35 6.00
CA SER A 98 -0.96 -17.92 6.00
C SER A 98 -0.32 -17.19 4.82
N LEU A 99 0.94 -17.50 4.52
CA LEU A 99 1.70 -16.86 3.43
C LEU A 99 1.11 -17.18 2.05
N LEU A 100 0.72 -18.44 1.83
CA LEU A 100 0.06 -18.86 0.58
C LEU A 100 -1.35 -18.28 0.46
N SER A 101 -2.12 -18.26 1.55
CA SER A 101 -3.47 -17.68 1.55
C SER A 101 -3.43 -16.19 1.22
N ARG A 102 -2.46 -15.44 1.78
CA ARG A 102 -2.26 -14.03 1.43
C ARG A 102 -2.00 -13.85 -0.06
N SER A 103 -1.05 -14.62 -0.62
CA SER A 103 -0.72 -14.58 -2.04
C SER A 103 -1.92 -14.88 -2.93
N GLU A 104 -2.70 -15.91 -2.58
CA GLU A 104 -3.89 -16.31 -3.32
C GLU A 104 -4.96 -15.21 -3.29
N THR A 105 -5.23 -14.63 -2.11
CA THR A 105 -6.19 -13.51 -1.98
C THR A 105 -5.77 -12.32 -2.84
N LEU A 106 -4.50 -11.90 -2.76
CA LEU A 106 -3.97 -10.79 -3.54
C LEU A 106 -4.10 -11.06 -5.05
N SER A 107 -3.85 -12.29 -5.51
CA SER A 107 -4.00 -12.65 -6.93
C SER A 107 -5.44 -12.50 -7.46
N LYS A 108 -6.45 -12.62 -6.59
CA LYS A 108 -7.87 -12.50 -6.95
C LYS A 108 -8.33 -11.04 -7.02
N ILE A 109 -7.79 -10.18 -6.18
CA ILE A 109 -8.22 -8.77 -6.05
C ILE A 109 -7.32 -7.78 -6.81
N MET A 110 -6.14 -8.22 -7.26
CA MET A 110 -5.26 -7.42 -8.11
C MET A 110 -5.45 -7.75 -9.59
N THR A 111 -4.99 -6.85 -10.45
CA THR A 111 -4.66 -7.18 -11.83
C THR A 111 -3.41 -8.05 -11.87
N LYS A 112 -3.24 -8.83 -12.93
CA LYS A 112 -2.06 -9.68 -13.11
C LYS A 112 -0.76 -8.85 -13.12
N GLU A 113 -0.79 -7.71 -13.79
CA GLU A 113 0.36 -6.80 -13.91
C GLU A 113 0.78 -6.24 -12.55
N ALA A 114 -0.17 -5.72 -11.76
CA ALA A 114 0.12 -5.19 -10.43
C ALA A 114 0.69 -6.27 -9.49
N TYR A 115 0.11 -7.48 -9.54
CA TYR A 115 0.55 -8.62 -8.74
C TYR A 115 1.99 -9.04 -9.08
N GLU A 116 2.35 -9.05 -10.36
CA GLU A 116 3.70 -9.35 -10.84
C GLU A 116 4.69 -8.23 -10.50
N GLN A 117 4.30 -6.96 -10.68
CA GLN A 117 5.12 -5.78 -10.40
C GLN A 117 5.49 -5.68 -8.92
N LEU A 118 4.55 -5.97 -8.01
CA LEU A 118 4.82 -6.03 -6.57
C LEU A 118 5.56 -7.31 -6.13
N LYS A 119 5.85 -8.22 -7.06
CA LYS A 119 6.57 -9.48 -6.81
C LYS A 119 5.94 -10.34 -5.72
N ILE A 120 4.61 -10.30 -5.58
CA ILE A 120 3.89 -10.95 -4.47
C ILE A 120 4.26 -12.43 -4.35
N GLN A 121 4.25 -13.16 -5.48
CA GLN A 121 4.60 -14.59 -5.51
C GLN A 121 6.04 -14.83 -5.04
N SER A 122 7.01 -14.08 -5.57
CA SER A 122 8.43 -14.25 -5.21
C SER A 122 8.69 -13.92 -3.74
N THR A 123 8.02 -12.90 -3.20
CA THR A 123 8.10 -12.55 -1.77
C THR A 123 7.49 -13.65 -0.92
N THR A 124 6.34 -14.20 -1.30
CA THR A 124 5.72 -15.34 -0.62
C THR A 124 6.63 -16.57 -0.61
N ASP A 125 7.22 -16.94 -1.75
CA ASP A 125 8.12 -18.09 -1.85
C ASP A 125 9.36 -17.91 -0.96
N SER A 126 9.90 -16.68 -0.92
CA SER A 126 11.04 -16.32 -0.07
C SER A 126 10.69 -16.42 1.41
N LEU A 127 9.54 -15.87 1.83
CA LEU A 127 9.05 -15.97 3.20
C LEU A 127 8.80 -17.43 3.60
N VAL A 128 8.21 -18.25 2.74
CA VAL A 128 7.99 -19.68 3.01
C VAL A 128 9.31 -20.40 3.25
N ALA A 129 10.32 -20.17 2.39
CA ALA A 129 11.64 -20.75 2.55
C ALA A 129 12.31 -20.30 3.86
N MET A 130 12.26 -19.00 4.17
CA MET A 130 12.83 -18.44 5.39
C MET A 130 12.12 -18.96 6.66
N THR A 131 10.79 -19.04 6.65
CA THR A 131 9.98 -19.61 7.73
C THR A 131 10.35 -21.06 7.97
N ASN A 132 10.44 -21.89 6.93
CA ASN A 132 10.80 -23.30 7.07
C ASN A 132 12.24 -23.48 7.59
N LYS A 133 13.19 -22.66 7.10
CA LYS A 133 14.57 -22.65 7.61
C LYS A 133 14.60 -22.26 9.08
N TRP A 134 13.91 -21.19 9.47
CA TRP A 134 13.83 -20.76 10.87
C TRP A 134 13.23 -21.82 11.79
N LEU A 135 12.12 -22.46 11.37
CA LEU A 135 11.47 -23.51 12.16
C LEU A 135 12.39 -24.71 12.43
N THR A 136 13.30 -25.02 11.50
CA THR A 136 14.23 -26.15 11.59
C THR A 136 15.56 -25.80 12.25
N THR A 137 16.14 -24.63 11.97
CA THR A 137 17.52 -24.30 12.39
C THR A 137 17.61 -23.21 13.46
N LYS A 138 16.54 -22.43 13.67
CA LYS A 138 16.56 -21.20 14.48
C LYS A 138 17.61 -20.18 14.03
N GLN A 139 17.97 -20.20 12.75
CA GLN A 139 18.86 -19.21 12.14
C GLN A 139 18.05 -18.28 11.23
N VAL A 140 18.24 -16.98 11.39
CA VAL A 140 17.75 -15.96 10.46
C VAL A 140 18.89 -15.64 9.50
N ASP A 141 18.69 -15.91 8.21
CA ASP A 141 19.63 -15.48 7.18
C ASP A 141 19.33 -14.02 6.86
N THR A 142 20.18 -13.11 7.32
CA THR A 142 20.04 -11.66 7.04
C THR A 142 20.69 -11.26 5.72
N SER A 143 21.38 -12.20 5.06
CA SER A 143 22.18 -11.98 3.85
C SER A 143 21.32 -11.83 2.58
N SER A 144 20.04 -12.22 2.63
CA SER A 144 19.13 -12.21 1.49
C SER A 144 18.45 -10.86 1.20
N GLY A 145 18.76 -9.81 1.98
CA GLY A 145 18.62 -8.39 1.60
C GLY A 145 17.20 -7.80 1.55
N ASP A 146 16.24 -8.50 0.96
CA ASP A 146 14.99 -7.86 0.49
C ASP A 146 13.76 -8.15 1.36
N VAL A 147 13.81 -9.13 2.26
CA VAL A 147 12.65 -9.55 3.05
C VAL A 147 13.07 -9.85 4.50
N GLN A 148 12.37 -9.23 5.45
CA GLN A 148 12.54 -9.51 6.87
C GLN A 148 11.61 -10.64 7.31
N LEU A 149 12.12 -11.57 8.12
CA LEU A 149 11.30 -12.63 8.71
C LEU A 149 10.52 -12.08 9.92
N ALA A 150 9.35 -11.51 9.64
CA ALA A 150 8.43 -10.96 10.63
C ALA A 150 6.99 -11.32 10.26
N SER A 151 6.11 -11.50 11.25
CA SER A 151 4.67 -11.51 11.00
C SER A 151 4.15 -10.08 10.91
N GLN A 152 3.14 -9.84 10.07
CA GLN A 152 2.51 -8.54 9.96
C GLN A 152 1.01 -8.62 10.24
N LYS A 153 0.45 -7.55 10.81
CA LYS A 153 -0.96 -7.46 11.16
C LYS A 153 -1.50 -6.06 10.84
N TYR A 154 -2.52 -6.00 9.99
CA TYR A 154 -3.27 -4.78 9.74
C TYR A 154 -3.84 -4.16 11.03
N HIS A 155 -3.83 -2.83 11.10
CA HIS A 155 -4.47 -2.07 12.17
C HIS A 155 -5.56 -1.15 11.63
N SER A 156 -5.18 -0.22 10.75
CA SER A 156 -6.10 0.76 10.19
C SER A 156 -5.54 1.34 8.90
N ALA A 157 -6.41 1.97 8.11
CA ALA A 157 -6.01 2.76 6.96
C ALA A 157 -6.88 4.00 6.88
N ASN A 158 -6.26 5.12 6.51
CA ASN A 158 -6.97 6.30 6.04
C ASN A 158 -6.83 6.37 4.52
N VAL A 159 -7.95 6.39 3.81
CA VAL A 159 -8.01 6.36 2.35
C VAL A 159 -8.63 7.66 1.85
N THR A 160 -7.88 8.42 1.06
CA THR A 160 -8.31 9.69 0.48
C THR A 160 -8.30 9.61 -1.05
N PRO A 161 -9.44 9.77 -1.74
CA PRO A 161 -9.49 9.79 -3.20
C PRO A 161 -8.66 10.93 -3.78
N SER A 162 -8.01 10.68 -4.91
CA SER A 162 -7.31 11.73 -5.66
C SER A 162 -8.32 12.66 -6.34
N ALA A 163 -8.08 13.97 -6.24
CA ALA A 163 -8.90 14.98 -6.90
C ALA A 163 -8.69 15.00 -8.43
N SER A 164 -7.52 14.56 -8.91
CA SER A 164 -7.17 14.57 -10.34
C SER A 164 -7.40 13.23 -11.04
N GLU A 165 -7.47 12.14 -10.29
CA GLU A 165 -7.52 10.77 -10.81
C GLU A 165 -8.60 9.97 -10.05
N PRO A 166 -9.82 9.81 -10.61
CA PRO A 166 -10.99 9.28 -9.89
C PRO A 166 -10.85 7.81 -9.44
N HIS A 167 -9.81 7.12 -9.90
CA HIS A 167 -9.51 5.73 -9.61
C HIS A 167 -8.25 5.54 -8.76
N ARG A 168 -7.66 6.64 -8.28
CA ARG A 168 -6.42 6.65 -7.51
C ARG A 168 -6.67 7.18 -6.11
N PHE A 169 -6.05 6.55 -5.12
CA PHE A 169 -6.27 6.82 -3.70
C PHE A 169 -4.92 7.02 -3.01
N TYR A 170 -4.82 8.09 -2.22
CA TYR A 170 -3.77 8.24 -1.25
C TYR A 170 -4.13 7.42 -0.02
N VAL A 171 -3.21 6.60 0.47
CA VAL A 171 -3.43 5.74 1.63
C VAL A 171 -2.36 5.97 2.67
N GLU A 172 -2.79 6.18 3.91
CA GLU A 172 -1.97 6.08 5.11
C GLU A 172 -2.35 4.79 5.85
N LEU A 173 -1.54 3.76 5.68
CA LEU A 173 -1.74 2.41 6.20
C LEU A 173 -0.95 2.20 7.49
N SER A 174 -1.61 1.78 8.56
CA SER A 174 -0.99 1.37 9.81
C SER A 174 -1.09 -0.13 10.00
N TYR A 175 0.04 -0.75 10.36
CA TYR A 175 0.14 -2.18 10.65
C TYR A 175 1.23 -2.44 11.69
N GLY A 176 1.13 -3.58 12.35
CA GLY A 176 2.15 -4.07 13.29
C GLY A 176 3.06 -5.06 12.59
N GLU A 177 4.34 -5.03 12.93
CA GLU A 177 5.35 -5.98 12.47
C GLU A 177 6.05 -6.60 13.67
N THR A 178 6.05 -7.93 13.76
CA THR A 178 6.67 -8.68 14.86
C THR A 178 7.79 -9.56 14.31
N PRO A 179 9.06 -9.16 14.47
CA PRO A 179 10.21 -9.98 14.08
C PRO A 179 10.30 -11.26 14.93
N VAL A 180 10.73 -12.36 14.33
CA VAL A 180 10.91 -13.64 15.06
C VAL A 180 11.99 -13.61 16.14
N THR A 181 12.91 -12.66 16.06
CA THR A 181 14.07 -12.56 16.96
C THR A 181 13.74 -11.86 18.27
N THR A 182 12.88 -10.84 18.23
CA THR A 182 12.51 -10.05 19.41
C THR A 182 11.15 -10.44 19.96
N ASN A 183 10.23 -10.91 19.12
CA ASN A 183 8.81 -11.14 19.45
C ASN A 183 8.09 -9.89 20.00
N GLU A 184 8.65 -8.71 19.77
CA GLU A 184 8.06 -7.42 20.11
C GLU A 184 7.46 -6.80 18.85
N SER A 185 6.16 -6.48 18.89
CA SER A 185 5.48 -5.83 17.77
C SER A 185 5.88 -4.37 17.69
N GLN A 186 6.26 -3.94 16.49
CA GLN A 186 6.58 -2.56 16.14
C GLN A 186 5.47 -2.01 15.25
N SER A 187 4.91 -0.86 15.61
CA SER A 187 3.96 -0.17 14.74
C SER A 187 4.70 0.44 13.55
N LYS A 188 4.12 0.28 12.37
CA LYS A 188 4.59 0.82 11.09
C LYS A 188 3.50 1.68 10.47
N THR A 189 3.94 2.69 9.74
CA THR A 189 3.05 3.49 8.87
C THR A 189 3.61 3.52 7.46
N GLN A 190 2.81 3.07 6.49
CA GLN A 190 3.14 3.13 5.08
C GLN A 190 2.24 4.14 4.38
N LEU A 191 2.86 5.04 3.63
CA LEU A 191 2.17 5.99 2.75
C LEU A 191 2.30 5.47 1.33
N LEU A 192 1.19 5.33 0.62
CA LEU A 192 1.17 4.79 -0.74
C LEU A 192 0.09 5.45 -1.60
N TRP A 193 0.29 5.38 -2.91
CA TRP A 193 -0.79 5.55 -3.89
C TRP A 193 -1.30 4.19 -4.32
N LEU A 194 -2.62 4.05 -4.39
CA LEU A 194 -3.31 2.84 -4.82
C LEU A 194 -4.23 3.18 -5.98
N SER A 195 -4.17 2.41 -7.07
CA SER A 195 -5.08 2.58 -8.21
C SER A 195 -6.00 1.36 -8.36
N VAL A 196 -7.26 1.60 -8.73
CA VAL A 196 -8.27 0.55 -8.96
C VAL A 196 -8.83 0.64 -10.37
N THR A 197 -8.85 -0.45 -11.11
CA THR A 197 -9.43 -0.54 -12.45
C THR A 197 -10.23 -1.83 -12.55
N ASP A 198 -11.45 -1.76 -13.09
CA ASP A 198 -12.35 -2.91 -13.23
C ASP A 198 -12.53 -3.72 -11.93
N ASN A 199 -12.73 -3.01 -10.81
CA ASN A 199 -12.86 -3.58 -9.46
C ASN A 199 -11.65 -4.44 -9.02
N LYS A 200 -10.46 -4.11 -9.52
CA LYS A 200 -9.19 -4.73 -9.12
C LYS A 200 -8.14 -3.67 -8.86
N VAL A 201 -7.25 -3.94 -7.91
CA VAL A 201 -6.06 -3.11 -7.70
C VAL A 201 -5.13 -3.23 -8.90
N SER A 202 -4.86 -2.11 -9.57
CA SER A 202 -4.12 -2.05 -10.82
C SER A 202 -2.72 -1.44 -10.70
N ASP A 203 -2.45 -0.69 -9.63
CA ASP A 203 -1.11 -0.16 -9.33
C ASP A 203 -0.98 0.16 -7.83
N VAL A 204 0.24 0.04 -7.32
CA VAL A 204 0.61 0.38 -5.94
C VAL A 204 1.98 1.06 -5.97
N GLU A 205 2.02 2.34 -5.60
CA GLU A 205 3.27 3.11 -5.48
C GLU A 205 3.51 3.45 -4.01
N VAL A 206 4.44 2.74 -3.37
CA VAL A 206 4.87 3.04 -2.00
C VAL A 206 5.68 4.34 -2.01
N ILE A 207 5.21 5.34 -1.27
CA ILE A 207 5.88 6.64 -1.12
C ILE A 207 6.93 6.55 -0.02
N THR A 208 6.54 6.01 1.14
CA THR A 208 7.44 5.83 2.29
C THR A 208 6.89 4.82 3.27
N THR A 209 7.78 4.25 4.08
CA THR A 209 7.45 3.43 5.24
C THR A 209 8.23 3.97 6.43
N LYS A 210 7.55 4.18 7.54
CA LYS A 210 8.09 4.70 8.80
C LYS A 210 7.97 3.64 9.88
#